data_AF-A0A285T0L4-F1
#
_entry.id   AF-A0A285T0L4-F1
#
_cell.length_a   1.000
_cell.length_b   1.000
_cell.length_c   1.000
_cell.angle_alpha   90.00
_cell.angle_beta   90.00
_cell.angle_gamma   90.00
#
_symmetry.space_group_name_H-M   'P 1'
#
loop_
_entity.id
_entity.type
_entity.pdbx_description
1 polymer ?
#
loop_
_entity_poly.entity_id
_entity_poly.type
_entity_poly.pdbx_seq_one_letter_code
_entity_poly.pdbx_strand_id
1 'polypeptide(L)'
;MSTHRFILEPYKGVSTRHTCPNCHRKRCFSKYIDTEKRIQFPDYVGRCDHEQKCGYHFTPRDYFERHPSEKEKLSENNSQSYASIKTAEPIATSYIDLGIVNQSLQRYPENKLFQFLSAQFGETETLKLMEKYKVGTSKHWDGATVFWQMDYQNRVRTGKIMLYNPETGKRIKEPYNHVTWVHSVLHKEDYNLKQCFFGEHLLSEDKSRPVALVESEKTAIIASYYLPQFLWIASGGKNGCFNANNQSVLTGRSVVLFPDLGATDYWQSKIGLMKSNGIDVQLFDYLEANATENERKEGYDIADYLLKVRPDEAILQQMIKRNPNLKTLIETFDLKLICVQRGIPQPKVSPPKKRGFRL
;
A
#
# COMPACT_ATOMS: atom_id res chain seq x y z
N MET A 1 -24.94 -12.99 -6.96
CA MET A 1 -23.54 -13.11 -7.42
C MET A 1 -23.46 -12.64 -8.87
N SER A 2 -22.76 -11.55 -9.17
CA SER A 2 -22.35 -11.27 -10.55
C SER A 2 -21.21 -12.22 -10.86
N THR A 3 -21.53 -13.45 -11.25
CA THR A 3 -20.55 -14.40 -11.77
C THR A 3 -20.05 -13.83 -13.09
N HIS A 4 -18.91 -13.13 -13.06
CA HIS A 4 -18.21 -12.80 -14.29
C HIS A 4 -18.03 -14.10 -15.07
N ARG A 5 -18.59 -14.16 -16.26
CA ARG A 5 -18.62 -15.39 -17.06
C ARG A 5 -17.22 -15.90 -17.39
N PHE A 6 -16.28 -14.99 -17.58
CA PHE A 6 -14.87 -15.34 -17.84
C PHE A 6 -14.02 -14.96 -16.63
N ILE A 7 -13.49 -15.96 -15.94
CA ILE A 7 -12.63 -15.79 -14.76
C ILE A 7 -11.24 -16.38 -15.00
N LEU A 8 -10.24 -15.94 -14.25
CA LEU A 8 -8.96 -16.64 -14.21
C LEU A 8 -9.14 -17.97 -13.47
N GLU A 9 -8.45 -19.01 -13.94
CA GLU A 9 -8.42 -20.33 -13.33
C GLU A 9 -8.06 -20.21 -11.84
N PRO A 10 -8.99 -20.58 -10.92
CA PRO A 10 -8.75 -20.49 -9.49
C PRO A 10 -7.54 -21.31 -9.07
N TYR A 11 -6.73 -20.77 -8.17
CA TYR A 11 -5.55 -21.47 -7.68
C TYR A 11 -5.96 -22.66 -6.81
N LYS A 12 -5.64 -23.88 -7.25
CA LYS A 12 -5.81 -25.13 -6.47
C LYS A 12 -4.48 -25.85 -6.24
N GLY A 13 -3.36 -25.16 -6.48
CA GLY A 13 -2.01 -25.71 -6.37
C GLY A 13 -1.19 -25.54 -7.64
N VAL A 14 0.05 -26.03 -7.61
CA VAL A 14 1.04 -25.87 -8.68
C VAL A 14 0.59 -26.46 -10.02
N SER A 15 -0.30 -27.45 -10.01
CA SER A 15 -0.91 -28.06 -11.20
C SER A 15 -1.85 -27.12 -11.96
N THR A 16 -2.44 -26.13 -11.29
CA THR A 16 -3.30 -25.08 -11.90
C THR A 16 -2.51 -23.88 -12.40
N ARG A 17 -1.19 -24.05 -12.59
CA ARG A 17 -0.30 -23.02 -13.13
C ARG A 17 0.45 -23.56 -14.33
N HIS A 18 0.24 -22.90 -15.45
CA HIS A 18 0.76 -23.30 -16.75
C HIS A 18 2.07 -22.58 -17.05
N THR A 19 2.66 -22.91 -18.20
CA THR A 19 3.82 -22.20 -18.73
C THR A 19 3.37 -20.89 -19.37
N CYS A 20 4.01 -19.78 -18.99
CA CYS A 20 3.69 -18.49 -19.59
C CYS A 20 4.16 -18.45 -21.05
N PRO A 21 3.31 -18.02 -22.01
CA PRO A 21 3.68 -17.94 -23.42
C PRO A 21 4.75 -16.86 -23.72
N ASN A 22 4.90 -15.86 -22.84
CA ASN A 22 5.85 -14.76 -23.05
C ASN A 22 7.22 -15.02 -22.40
N CYS A 23 7.25 -15.38 -21.11
CA CYS A 23 8.53 -15.62 -20.41
C CYS A 23 8.97 -17.09 -20.38
N HIS A 24 8.16 -18.00 -20.94
CA HIS A 24 8.40 -19.45 -20.99
C HIS A 24 8.67 -20.15 -19.65
N ARG A 25 8.45 -19.43 -18.53
CA ARG A 25 8.59 -20.00 -17.19
C ARG A 25 7.40 -20.90 -16.89
N LYS A 26 7.71 -22.11 -16.43
CA LYS A 26 6.70 -23.09 -15.99
C LYS A 26 6.03 -22.60 -14.70
N ARG A 27 4.77 -23.00 -14.49
CA ARG A 27 4.03 -22.83 -13.22
C ARG A 27 3.87 -21.38 -12.77
N CYS A 28 3.63 -20.46 -13.71
CA CYS A 28 3.44 -19.04 -13.38
C CYS A 28 2.36 -18.35 -14.25
N PHE A 29 1.51 -19.13 -14.90
CA PHE A 29 0.48 -18.63 -15.81
C PHE A 29 -0.89 -19.16 -15.43
N SER A 30 -1.84 -18.25 -15.27
CA SER A 30 -3.24 -18.52 -14.97
C SER A 30 -4.08 -18.29 -16.24
N LYS A 31 -4.73 -19.34 -16.75
CA LYS A 31 -5.58 -19.25 -17.95
C LYS A 31 -6.94 -18.65 -17.63
N TYR A 32 -7.60 -18.03 -18.61
CA TYR A 32 -9.02 -17.68 -18.48
C TYR A 32 -9.91 -18.90 -18.75
N ILE A 33 -10.97 -19.05 -17.96
CA ILE A 33 -11.98 -20.10 -18.09
C ILE A 33 -13.37 -19.48 -18.20
N ASP A 34 -14.22 -20.07 -19.04
CA ASP A 34 -15.65 -19.76 -19.11
C ASP A 34 -16.41 -20.58 -18.06
N THR A 35 -17.06 -19.91 -17.12
CA THR A 35 -17.86 -20.57 -16.08
C THR A 35 -19.08 -21.29 -16.65
N GLU A 36 -19.55 -20.88 -17.83
CA GLU A 36 -20.64 -21.55 -18.56
C GLU A 36 -20.14 -22.70 -19.46
N LYS A 37 -18.81 -22.90 -19.57
CA LYS A 37 -18.15 -23.91 -20.41
C LYS A 37 -18.57 -23.89 -21.89
N ARG A 38 -19.08 -22.76 -22.38
CA ARG A 38 -19.49 -22.59 -23.78
C ARG A 38 -18.30 -22.29 -24.69
N ILE A 39 -17.24 -21.68 -24.14
CA ILE A 39 -16.01 -21.36 -24.86
C ILE A 39 -14.81 -21.92 -24.11
N GLN A 40 -13.94 -22.62 -24.84
CA GLN A 40 -12.62 -23.01 -24.36
C GLN A 40 -11.60 -22.02 -24.92
N PHE A 41 -11.04 -21.18 -24.05
CA PHE A 41 -10.00 -20.25 -24.48
C PHE A 41 -8.70 -20.99 -24.82
N PRO A 42 -7.97 -20.54 -25.86
CA PRO A 42 -6.64 -21.05 -26.17
C PRO A 42 -5.64 -20.84 -25.03
N ASP A 43 -4.57 -21.63 -25.04
CA ASP A 43 -3.55 -21.70 -24.00
C ASP A 43 -2.77 -20.39 -23.76
N TYR A 44 -2.86 -19.42 -24.66
CA TYR A 44 -2.22 -18.11 -24.53
C TYR A 44 -3.12 -17.05 -23.86
N VAL A 45 -4.43 -17.30 -23.69
CA VAL A 45 -5.35 -16.35 -23.07
C VAL A 45 -5.30 -16.50 -21.55
N GLY A 46 -4.68 -15.54 -20.86
CA GLY A 46 -4.42 -15.63 -19.43
C GLY A 46 -3.50 -14.53 -18.91
N ARG A 47 -3.12 -14.66 -17.64
CA ARG A 47 -2.26 -13.70 -16.93
C ARG A 47 -1.05 -14.41 -16.33
N CYS A 48 0.12 -13.82 -16.49
CA CYS A 48 1.34 -14.26 -15.83
C CYS A 48 1.43 -13.70 -14.40
N ASP A 49 1.82 -14.55 -13.45
CA ASP A 49 1.98 -14.19 -12.04
C ASP A 49 3.21 -13.26 -11.83
N HIS A 50 4.17 -13.25 -12.76
CA HIS A 50 5.33 -12.35 -12.74
C HIS A 50 5.03 -10.99 -13.37
N GLU A 51 4.08 -10.25 -12.81
CA GLU A 51 3.59 -8.98 -13.38
C GLU A 51 4.70 -7.95 -13.63
N GLN A 52 5.70 -7.86 -12.74
CA GLN A 52 6.76 -6.87 -12.86
C GLN A 52 7.86 -7.26 -13.86
N LYS A 53 8.15 -8.57 -13.99
CA LYS A 53 9.24 -9.07 -14.87
C LYS A 53 8.75 -9.45 -16.26
N CYS A 54 7.54 -9.97 -16.35
CA CYS A 54 6.94 -10.50 -17.58
C CYS A 54 5.80 -9.62 -18.06
N GLY A 55 4.93 -9.15 -17.16
CA GLY A 55 3.80 -8.27 -17.49
C GLY A 55 2.73 -8.86 -18.41
N TYR A 56 2.86 -10.13 -18.81
CA TYR A 56 1.96 -10.72 -19.80
C TYR A 56 0.54 -10.91 -19.25
N HIS A 57 -0.41 -10.24 -19.88
CA HIS A 57 -1.84 -10.38 -19.62
C HIS A 57 -2.60 -10.25 -20.94
N PHE A 58 -3.21 -11.35 -21.38
CA PHE A 58 -4.05 -11.40 -22.56
C PHE A 58 -5.47 -11.77 -22.14
N THR A 59 -6.39 -10.81 -22.27
CA THR A 59 -7.75 -10.93 -21.72
C THR A 59 -8.71 -11.59 -22.71
N PRO A 60 -9.86 -12.12 -22.24
CA PRO A 60 -10.93 -12.57 -23.12
C PRO A 60 -11.42 -11.46 -24.07
N ARG A 61 -11.38 -10.19 -23.64
CA ARG A 61 -11.70 -9.05 -24.50
C ARG A 61 -10.75 -8.96 -25.70
N ASP A 62 -9.43 -9.04 -25.45
CA ASP A 62 -8.42 -9.02 -26.51
C ASP A 62 -8.57 -10.22 -27.47
N TYR A 63 -8.99 -11.36 -26.94
CA TYR A 63 -9.28 -12.56 -27.73
C TYR A 63 -10.47 -12.33 -28.68
N PHE A 64 -11.60 -11.80 -28.19
CA PHE A 64 -12.80 -11.55 -28.99
C PHE A 64 -12.65 -10.38 -29.97
N GLU A 65 -11.80 -9.39 -29.67
CA GLU A 65 -11.45 -8.33 -30.62
C GLU A 65 -10.69 -8.90 -31.84
N ARG A 66 -9.91 -9.97 -31.65
CA ARG A 66 -9.16 -10.64 -32.73
C ARG A 66 -9.93 -11.79 -33.41
N HIS A 67 -11.02 -12.27 -32.80
CA HIS A 67 -11.86 -13.35 -33.34
C HIS A 67 -13.34 -12.93 -33.33
N PRO A 68 -13.76 -12.02 -34.23
CA PRO A 68 -15.13 -11.50 -34.27
C PRO A 68 -16.19 -12.59 -34.49
N SER A 69 -15.87 -13.63 -35.27
CA SER A 69 -16.77 -14.76 -35.54
C SER A 69 -17.10 -15.61 -34.31
N GLU A 70 -16.20 -15.70 -33.33
CA GLU A 70 -16.47 -16.37 -32.04
C GLU A 70 -17.37 -15.53 -31.13
N LYS A 71 -17.36 -14.20 -31.32
CA LYS A 71 -18.25 -13.26 -30.63
C LYS A 71 -19.68 -13.32 -31.21
N GLU A 72 -19.83 -13.52 -32.52
CA GLU A 72 -21.14 -13.63 -33.19
C GLU A 72 -21.90 -14.90 -32.79
N LYS A 73 -21.19 -16.04 -32.63
CA LYS A 73 -21.76 -17.30 -32.11
C LYS A 73 -22.33 -17.19 -30.69
N LEU A 74 -21.87 -16.21 -29.90
CA LEU A 74 -22.41 -15.93 -28.56
C LEU A 74 -23.69 -15.08 -28.60
N SER A 75 -23.90 -14.29 -29.67
CA SER A 75 -25.06 -13.41 -29.82
C SER A 75 -26.27 -14.08 -30.47
N GLU A 76 -26.06 -15.06 -31.36
CA GLU A 76 -27.14 -15.70 -32.11
C GLU A 76 -28.08 -16.57 -31.26
N ASN A 77 -27.65 -17.02 -30.07
CA ASN A 77 -28.47 -17.80 -29.14
C ASN A 77 -29.20 -16.99 -28.05
N ASN A 78 -29.19 -15.65 -28.13
CA ASN A 78 -29.76 -14.77 -27.11
C ASN A 78 -30.88 -13.86 -27.63
N SER A 79 -31.69 -14.37 -28.56
CA SER A 79 -32.97 -13.78 -28.99
C SER A 79 -34.14 -14.24 -28.10
N GLN A 80 -33.98 -14.12 -26.78
CA GLN A 80 -35.11 -14.17 -25.84
C GLN A 80 -35.02 -12.99 -24.87
N SER A 81 -35.89 -12.01 -25.13
CA SER A 81 -36.36 -10.94 -24.25
C SER A 81 -35.33 -10.35 -23.27
N TYR A 82 -34.94 -9.09 -23.52
CA TYR A 82 -34.43 -8.19 -22.48
C TYR A 82 -35.52 -7.94 -21.42
N ALA A 83 -35.82 -8.94 -20.60
CA ALA A 83 -36.46 -8.72 -19.32
C ALA A 83 -35.47 -7.88 -18.50
N SER A 84 -35.95 -6.77 -17.94
CA SER A 84 -35.14 -5.83 -17.16
C SER A 84 -34.17 -6.59 -16.27
N ILE A 85 -32.87 -6.38 -16.45
CA ILE A 85 -31.85 -6.89 -15.55
C ILE A 85 -32.22 -6.35 -14.17
N LYS A 86 -32.83 -7.19 -13.33
CA LYS A 86 -33.03 -6.86 -11.92
C LYS A 86 -31.64 -6.57 -11.40
N THR A 87 -31.38 -5.29 -11.08
CA THR A 87 -30.18 -4.85 -10.40
C THR A 87 -30.06 -5.70 -9.14
N ALA A 88 -29.19 -6.71 -9.16
CA ALA A 88 -28.90 -7.50 -7.98
C ALA A 88 -28.43 -6.52 -6.92
N GLU A 89 -29.14 -6.47 -5.78
CA GLU A 89 -28.76 -5.60 -4.69
C GLU A 89 -27.29 -5.86 -4.32
N PRO A 90 -26.48 -4.80 -4.13
CA PRO A 90 -25.09 -4.96 -3.79
C PRO A 90 -24.99 -5.78 -2.51
N ILE A 91 -24.27 -6.90 -2.55
CA ILE A 91 -24.02 -7.75 -1.38
C ILE A 91 -23.46 -6.83 -0.28
N ALA A 92 -24.06 -6.89 0.91
CA ALA A 92 -23.64 -6.07 2.03
C ALA A 92 -22.16 -6.32 2.34
N THR A 93 -21.39 -5.24 2.52
CA THR A 93 -19.97 -5.35 2.89
C THR A 93 -19.84 -5.99 4.27
N SER A 94 -18.90 -6.93 4.43
CA SER A 94 -18.61 -7.54 5.72
C SER A 94 -17.65 -6.68 6.53
N TYR A 95 -17.73 -6.76 7.86
CA TYR A 95 -16.90 -5.98 8.79
C TYR A 95 -16.27 -6.89 9.84
N ILE A 96 -15.13 -6.47 10.36
CA ILE A 96 -14.49 -7.07 11.54
C ILE A 96 -14.93 -6.27 12.77
N ASP A 97 -15.16 -6.95 13.89
CA ASP A 97 -15.51 -6.30 15.15
C ASP A 97 -14.35 -5.42 15.64
N LEU A 98 -14.67 -4.21 16.12
CA LEU A 98 -13.67 -3.25 16.61
C LEU A 98 -12.96 -3.76 17.87
N GLY A 99 -13.60 -4.62 18.66
CA GLY A 99 -12.99 -5.29 19.81
C GLY A 99 -11.77 -6.12 19.42
N ILE A 100 -11.76 -6.74 18.23
CA ILE A 100 -10.58 -7.48 17.73
C ILE A 100 -9.42 -6.52 17.44
N VAL A 101 -9.70 -5.34 16.88
CA VAL A 101 -8.69 -4.30 16.68
C VAL A 101 -8.10 -3.90 18.01
N ASN A 102 -8.94 -3.52 18.98
CA ASN A 102 -8.49 -3.06 20.30
C ASN A 102 -7.68 -4.14 21.05
N GLN A 103 -8.08 -5.40 20.97
CA GLN A 103 -7.32 -6.53 21.53
C GLN A 103 -5.94 -6.73 20.88
N SER A 104 -5.73 -6.23 19.66
CA SER A 104 -4.43 -6.29 18.99
C SER A 104 -3.51 -5.11 19.35
N LEU A 105 -4.03 -3.99 19.89
CA LEU A 105 -3.26 -2.77 20.21
C LEU A 105 -2.51 -2.90 21.55
N GLN A 106 -1.86 -4.03 21.76
CA GLN A 106 -1.11 -4.36 22.98
C GLN A 106 0.08 -5.26 22.63
N ARG A 107 0.90 -5.58 23.65
CA ARG A 107 2.12 -6.41 23.50
C ARG A 107 3.10 -5.89 22.46
N TYR A 108 3.17 -4.56 22.29
CA TYR A 108 4.10 -3.92 21.36
C TYR A 108 5.58 -4.31 21.54
N PRO A 109 6.10 -4.57 22.75
CA PRO A 109 7.49 -5.02 22.90
C PRO A 109 7.81 -6.32 22.14
N GLU A 110 6.82 -7.14 21.80
CA GLU A 110 7.00 -8.37 21.03
C GLU A 110 6.86 -8.16 19.51
N ASN A 111 6.21 -7.07 19.10
CA ASN A 111 5.94 -6.75 17.70
C ASN A 111 7.22 -6.37 16.98
N LYS A 112 7.65 -7.16 15.98
CA LYS A 112 8.95 -6.96 15.33
C LYS A 112 9.03 -5.63 14.58
N LEU A 113 7.92 -5.14 14.02
CA LEU A 113 7.89 -3.81 13.40
C LEU A 113 8.02 -2.70 14.46
N PHE A 114 7.36 -2.86 15.62
CA PHE A 114 7.51 -1.92 16.74
C PHE A 114 8.95 -1.87 17.21
N GLN A 115 9.62 -3.01 17.37
CA GLN A 115 11.04 -3.07 17.75
C GLN A 115 11.92 -2.29 16.76
N PHE A 116 11.70 -2.48 15.46
CA PHE A 116 12.41 -1.74 14.42
C PHE A 116 12.15 -0.23 14.51
N LEU A 117 10.89 0.20 14.54
CA LEU A 117 10.53 1.62 14.58
C LEU A 117 10.98 2.30 15.87
N SER A 118 10.90 1.62 17.02
CA SER A 118 11.40 2.12 18.31
C SER A 118 12.91 2.31 18.30
N ALA A 119 13.66 1.48 17.56
CA ALA A 119 15.09 1.71 17.37
C ALA A 119 15.39 2.93 16.47
N GLN A 120 14.45 3.32 15.59
CA GLN A 120 14.60 4.49 14.70
C GLN A 120 14.09 5.79 15.31
N PHE A 121 13.02 5.77 16.10
CA PHE A 121 12.31 6.98 16.55
C PHE A 121 12.20 7.10 18.07
N GLY A 122 12.64 6.09 18.81
CA GLY A 122 12.34 5.95 20.24
C GLY A 122 10.96 5.33 20.49
N GLU A 123 10.82 4.74 21.67
CA GLU A 123 9.63 3.95 22.03
C GLU A 123 8.37 4.80 22.15
N THR A 124 8.48 5.99 22.76
CA THR A 124 7.35 6.91 22.99
C THR A 124 6.72 7.37 21.68
N GLU A 125 7.52 7.82 20.71
CA GLU A 125 7.00 8.27 19.41
C GLU A 125 6.47 7.10 18.59
N THR A 126 7.11 5.94 18.68
CA THR A 126 6.63 4.73 18.01
C THR A 126 5.27 4.30 18.55
N LEU A 127 5.05 4.35 19.86
CA LEU A 127 3.77 4.02 20.47
C LEU A 127 2.66 4.95 19.97
N LYS A 128 2.91 6.27 19.94
CA LYS A 128 1.98 7.26 19.38
C LYS A 128 1.62 6.95 17.93
N LEU A 129 2.61 6.58 17.12
CA LEU A 129 2.38 6.20 15.71
C LEU A 129 1.53 4.93 15.58
N MET A 130 1.83 3.88 16.37
CA MET A 130 1.04 2.65 16.35
C MET A 130 -0.41 2.89 16.77
N GLU A 131 -0.63 3.71 17.80
CA GLU A 131 -1.96 4.05 18.29
C GLU A 131 -2.76 4.91 17.30
N LYS A 132 -2.10 5.89 16.67
CA LYS A 132 -2.69 6.76 15.63
C LYS A 132 -3.16 5.93 14.44
N TYR A 133 -2.28 5.09 13.89
CA TYR A 133 -2.59 4.30 12.71
C TYR A 133 -3.35 3.00 13.00
N LYS A 134 -3.65 2.70 14.27
CA LYS A 134 -4.25 1.43 14.71
C LYS A 134 -3.45 0.26 14.14
N VAL A 135 -2.17 0.19 14.48
CA VAL A 135 -1.29 -0.92 14.09
C VAL A 135 -1.26 -1.92 15.24
N GLY A 136 -1.69 -3.15 14.97
CA GLY A 136 -1.81 -4.19 15.99
C GLY A 136 -0.63 -5.16 16.01
N THR A 137 -0.59 -5.98 17.07
CA THR A 137 0.27 -7.15 17.21
C THR A 137 -0.55 -8.42 16.99
N SER A 138 -0.02 -9.36 16.22
CA SER A 138 -0.61 -10.67 15.96
C SER A 138 0.28 -11.78 16.45
N LYS A 139 -0.35 -12.85 16.93
CA LYS A 139 0.30 -14.11 17.31
C LYS A 139 0.35 -15.13 16.16
N HIS A 140 -0.17 -14.80 14.98
CA HIS A 140 -0.18 -15.72 13.83
C HIS A 140 1.25 -16.15 13.44
N TRP A 141 2.19 -15.20 13.49
CA TRP A 141 3.62 -15.48 13.57
C TRP A 141 4.20 -14.71 14.75
N ASP A 142 5.31 -15.20 15.32
CA ASP A 142 5.93 -14.56 16.49
C ASP A 142 6.28 -13.09 16.21
N GLY A 143 5.62 -12.19 16.94
CA GLY A 143 5.79 -10.75 16.78
C GLY A 143 5.27 -10.15 15.48
N ALA A 144 4.33 -10.81 14.80
CA ALA A 144 3.73 -10.27 13.57
C ALA A 144 2.95 -8.97 13.81
N THR A 145 2.87 -8.15 12.78
CA THR A 145 2.17 -6.87 12.79
C THR A 145 0.86 -6.98 12.02
N VAL A 146 -0.18 -6.29 12.47
CA VAL A 146 -1.46 -6.17 11.75
C VAL A 146 -1.68 -4.72 11.34
N PHE A 147 -1.82 -4.47 10.04
CA PHE A 147 -2.28 -3.20 9.52
C PHE A 147 -3.79 -3.24 9.30
N TRP A 148 -4.54 -2.56 10.14
CA TRP A 148 -5.99 -2.51 10.04
C TRP A 148 -6.43 -1.53 8.96
N GLN A 149 -7.35 -1.96 8.09
CA GLN A 149 -8.01 -1.13 7.10
C GLN A 149 -9.37 -0.71 7.65
N MET A 150 -9.44 0.53 8.12
CA MET A 150 -10.65 1.14 8.68
C MET A 150 -11.08 2.28 7.75
N ASP A 151 -12.37 2.32 7.40
CA ASP A 151 -12.88 3.36 6.52
C ASP A 151 -13.03 4.71 7.25
N TYR A 152 -13.41 5.75 6.51
CA TYR A 152 -13.68 7.09 7.06
C TYR A 152 -14.78 7.13 8.15
N GLN A 153 -15.58 6.07 8.31
CA GLN A 153 -16.60 5.92 9.36
C GLN A 153 -16.11 5.04 10.53
N ASN A 154 -14.81 4.75 10.60
CA ASN A 154 -14.17 3.87 11.60
C ASN A 154 -14.68 2.42 11.59
N ARG A 155 -15.24 1.95 10.47
CA ARG A 155 -15.68 0.55 10.33
C ARG A 155 -14.54 -0.30 9.78
N VAL A 156 -14.22 -1.40 10.45
CA VAL A 156 -13.07 -2.26 10.12
C VAL A 156 -13.40 -3.14 8.92
N ARG A 157 -12.73 -2.93 7.79
CA ARG A 157 -12.91 -3.69 6.54
C ARG A 157 -12.13 -4.98 6.49
N THR A 158 -10.91 -4.96 7.03
CA THR A 158 -10.01 -6.09 7.09
C THR A 158 -8.77 -5.71 7.91
N GLY A 159 -7.88 -6.65 8.14
CA GLY A 159 -6.53 -6.39 8.61
C GLY A 159 -5.54 -7.22 7.81
N LYS A 160 -4.37 -6.66 7.52
CA LYS A 160 -3.28 -7.35 6.82
C LYS A 160 -2.19 -7.70 7.82
N ILE A 161 -1.97 -8.99 8.01
CA ILE A 161 -0.96 -9.53 8.93
C ILE A 161 0.35 -9.71 8.16
N MET A 162 1.44 -9.17 8.70
CA MET A 162 2.75 -9.18 8.08
C MET A 162 3.85 -9.41 9.11
N LEU A 163 4.87 -10.17 8.76
CA LEU A 163 6.07 -10.34 9.61
C LEU A 163 7.26 -9.53 9.08
N TYR A 164 7.93 -8.84 10.01
CA TYR A 164 9.09 -8.00 9.74
C TYR A 164 10.32 -8.50 10.49
N ASN A 165 11.50 -8.21 9.94
CA ASN A 165 12.75 -8.36 10.65
C ASN A 165 12.96 -7.12 11.56
N PRO A 166 13.21 -7.29 12.87
CA PRO A 166 13.26 -6.18 13.82
C PRO A 166 14.52 -5.31 13.70
N GLU A 167 15.58 -5.80 13.04
CA GLU A 167 16.84 -5.06 12.87
C GLU A 167 16.83 -4.22 11.59
N THR A 168 16.30 -4.79 10.50
CA THR A 168 16.34 -4.18 9.17
C THR A 168 15.03 -3.52 8.76
N GLY A 169 13.91 -3.83 9.43
CA GLY A 169 12.57 -3.36 9.04
C GLY A 169 12.08 -3.94 7.71
N LYS A 170 12.79 -4.92 7.14
CA LYS A 170 12.41 -5.60 5.90
C LYS A 170 11.38 -6.69 6.18
N ARG A 171 10.47 -6.89 5.24
CA ARG A 171 9.45 -7.96 5.28
C ARG A 171 10.14 -9.33 5.17
N ILE A 172 9.74 -10.29 5.99
CA ILE A 172 10.26 -11.67 5.92
C ILE A 172 9.56 -12.42 4.78
N LYS A 173 10.32 -12.73 3.73
CA LYS A 173 9.85 -13.43 2.50
C LYS A 173 10.30 -14.88 2.40
N GLU A 174 11.21 -15.30 3.27
CA GLU A 174 11.79 -16.65 3.29
C GLU A 174 11.51 -17.32 4.64
N PRO A 175 11.26 -18.64 4.68
CA PRO A 175 11.19 -19.57 3.54
C PRO A 175 9.94 -19.41 2.66
N TYR A 176 8.99 -18.56 3.07
CA TYR A 176 7.82 -18.17 2.28
C TYR A 176 7.35 -16.75 2.68
N ASN A 177 6.47 -16.16 1.88
CA ASN A 177 5.91 -14.84 2.17
C ASN A 177 5.00 -14.89 3.41
N HIS A 178 5.41 -14.19 4.47
CA HIS A 178 4.63 -14.07 5.70
C HIS A 178 3.61 -12.92 5.58
N VAL A 179 2.61 -13.11 4.71
CA VAL A 179 1.49 -12.17 4.51
C VAL A 179 0.19 -12.94 4.50
N THR A 180 -0.76 -12.54 5.34
CA THR A 180 -2.12 -13.09 5.35
C THR A 180 -3.14 -12.03 5.73
N TRP A 181 -4.42 -12.35 5.60
CA TRP A 181 -5.52 -11.45 5.96
C TRP A 181 -6.22 -11.95 7.22
N VAL A 182 -6.62 -11.02 8.08
CA VAL A 182 -7.29 -11.32 9.34
C VAL A 182 -8.58 -12.12 9.10
N HIS A 183 -9.41 -11.73 8.12
CA HIS A 183 -10.66 -12.45 7.86
C HIS A 183 -10.43 -13.91 7.43
N SER A 184 -9.30 -14.21 6.77
CA SER A 184 -8.88 -15.58 6.44
C SER A 184 -8.44 -16.36 7.69
N VAL A 185 -7.65 -15.72 8.57
CA VAL A 185 -7.21 -16.32 9.84
C VAL A 185 -8.36 -16.55 10.82
N LEU A 186 -9.38 -15.68 10.80
CA LEU A 186 -10.61 -15.84 11.59
C LEU A 186 -11.60 -16.83 10.97
N HIS A 187 -11.25 -17.49 9.86
CA HIS A 187 -12.09 -18.45 9.15
C HIS A 187 -13.51 -17.92 8.87
N LYS A 188 -13.64 -16.64 8.49
CA LYS A 188 -14.93 -16.05 8.15
C LYS A 188 -15.34 -16.49 6.74
N GLU A 189 -16.29 -17.42 6.67
CA GLU A 189 -16.93 -17.84 5.43
C GLU A 189 -17.73 -16.68 4.81
N ASP A 190 -17.82 -16.65 3.48
CA ASP A 190 -18.56 -15.65 2.69
C ASP A 190 -18.24 -14.17 3.01
N TYR A 191 -17.00 -13.89 3.43
CA TYR A 191 -16.58 -12.53 3.78
C TYR A 191 -16.51 -11.63 2.54
N ASN A 192 -17.47 -10.71 2.42
CA ASN A 192 -17.53 -9.74 1.33
C ASN A 192 -16.56 -8.57 1.60
N LEU A 193 -15.31 -8.77 1.20
CA LEU A 193 -14.22 -7.82 1.38
C LEU A 193 -14.39 -6.58 0.48
N LYS A 194 -14.43 -5.40 1.11
CA LYS A 194 -14.27 -4.10 0.45
C LYS A 194 -13.09 -3.36 1.06
N GLN A 195 -11.92 -3.46 0.43
CA GLN A 195 -10.70 -2.80 0.92
C GLN A 195 -10.82 -1.29 0.88
N CYS A 196 -10.19 -0.61 1.83
CA CYS A 196 -10.09 0.84 1.95
C CYS A 196 -8.62 1.23 2.15
N PHE A 197 -8.28 2.52 2.12
CA PHE A 197 -6.87 2.90 2.35
C PHE A 197 -6.47 2.61 3.80
N PHE A 198 -5.21 2.20 4.00
CA PHE A 198 -4.65 2.21 5.34
C PHE A 198 -4.47 3.66 5.79
N GLY A 199 -4.94 4.00 6.99
CA GLY A 199 -5.01 5.38 7.47
C GLY A 199 -6.22 6.19 6.98
N GLU A 200 -7.16 5.59 6.24
CA GLU A 200 -8.36 6.29 5.75
C GLU A 200 -9.20 6.88 6.89
N HIS A 201 -9.26 6.20 8.04
CA HIS A 201 -9.94 6.69 9.24
C HIS A 201 -9.42 8.06 9.72
N LEU A 202 -8.16 8.39 9.41
CA LEU A 202 -7.54 9.66 9.78
C LEU A 202 -8.01 10.83 8.91
N LEU A 203 -8.59 10.58 7.73
CA LEU A 203 -9.01 11.64 6.79
C LEU A 203 -10.04 12.61 7.38
N SER A 204 -10.77 12.17 8.40
CA SER A 204 -11.76 12.98 9.10
C SER A 204 -11.15 14.00 10.10
N GLU A 205 -9.90 13.80 10.53
CA GLU A 205 -9.23 14.64 11.53
C GLU A 205 -8.98 16.07 11.04
N ASP A 206 -8.49 16.20 9.80
CA ASP A 206 -8.11 17.49 9.23
C ASP A 206 -8.38 17.53 7.72
N LYS A 207 -9.47 18.19 7.36
CA LYS A 207 -9.93 18.40 5.98
C LYS A 207 -9.13 19.45 5.21
N SER A 208 -8.23 20.19 5.84
CA SER A 208 -7.34 21.15 5.17
C SER A 208 -5.96 20.54 4.86
N ARG A 209 -5.51 19.60 5.70
CA ARG A 209 -4.19 18.96 5.57
C ARG A 209 -4.09 18.17 4.26
N PRO A 210 -3.05 18.39 3.43
CA PRO A 210 -2.85 17.63 2.19
C PRO A 210 -2.61 16.15 2.50
N VAL A 211 -3.09 15.28 1.61
CA VAL A 211 -2.97 13.82 1.75
C VAL A 211 -1.77 13.33 0.97
N ALA A 212 -0.90 12.54 1.58
CA ALA A 212 0.18 11.85 0.90
C ALA A 212 -0.17 10.36 0.76
N LEU A 213 -0.15 9.83 -0.46
CA LEU A 213 -0.48 8.44 -0.76
C LEU A 213 0.79 7.68 -1.16
N VAL A 214 1.07 6.57 -0.46
CA VAL A 214 2.19 5.64 -0.70
C VAL A 214 1.70 4.21 -0.94
N GLU A 215 2.58 3.32 -1.41
CA GLU A 215 2.23 1.91 -1.62
C GLU A 215 2.05 1.14 -0.31
N SER A 216 2.99 1.31 0.62
CA SER A 216 3.15 0.43 1.77
C SER A 216 2.73 1.10 3.08
N GLU A 217 2.09 0.30 3.94
CA GLU A 217 1.59 0.71 5.25
C GLU A 217 2.74 1.15 6.19
N LYS A 218 3.87 0.43 6.13
CA LYS A 218 5.11 0.78 6.86
C LYS A 218 5.62 2.16 6.43
N THR A 219 5.60 2.44 5.14
CA THR A 219 6.08 3.69 4.54
C THR A 219 5.24 4.86 5.01
N ALA A 220 3.90 4.72 5.06
CA ALA A 220 3.02 5.76 5.58
C ALA A 220 3.31 6.11 7.05
N ILE A 221 3.55 5.09 7.89
CA ILE A 221 3.90 5.29 9.31
C ILE A 221 5.21 6.08 9.43
N ILE A 222 6.28 5.61 8.77
CA ILE A 222 7.59 6.25 8.81
C ILE A 222 7.51 7.68 8.29
N ALA A 223 6.87 7.89 7.14
CA ALA A 223 6.78 9.19 6.51
C ALA A 223 5.96 10.18 7.36
N SER A 224 4.95 9.70 8.11
CA SER A 224 4.17 10.56 9.00
C SER A 224 4.94 11.10 10.21
N TYR A 225 6.03 10.45 10.60
CA TYR A 225 6.93 10.96 11.62
C TYR A 225 7.78 12.12 11.08
N TYR A 226 8.40 11.94 9.90
CA TYR A 226 9.29 12.95 9.32
C TYR A 226 8.58 14.11 8.64
N LEU A 227 7.39 13.86 8.08
CA LEU A 227 6.63 14.82 7.29
C LEU A 227 5.20 14.95 7.85
N PRO A 228 5.03 15.48 9.08
CA PRO A 228 3.74 15.57 9.77
C PRO A 228 2.77 16.58 9.12
N GLN A 229 3.25 17.43 8.20
CA GLN A 229 2.43 18.34 7.42
C GLN A 229 1.50 17.62 6.43
N PHE A 230 1.77 16.34 6.13
CA PHE A 230 0.89 15.51 5.32
C PHE A 230 0.11 14.52 6.18
N LEU A 231 -1.10 14.20 5.73
CA LEU A 231 -1.85 13.05 6.19
C LEU A 231 -1.47 11.85 5.33
N TRP A 232 -0.71 10.91 5.89
CA TRP A 232 -0.22 9.75 5.14
C TRP A 232 -1.23 8.62 5.13
N ILE A 233 -1.51 8.10 3.94
CA ILE A 233 -2.32 6.90 3.73
C ILE A 233 -1.58 5.93 2.80
N ALA A 234 -1.92 4.65 2.87
CA ALA A 234 -1.32 3.65 1.99
C ALA A 234 -2.35 2.83 1.21
N SER A 235 -2.02 2.52 -0.05
CA SER A 235 -2.84 1.70 -0.93
C SER A 235 -2.82 0.21 -0.56
N GLY A 236 -1.79 -0.24 0.17
CA GLY A 236 -1.59 -1.64 0.54
C GLY A 236 -0.88 -2.48 -0.53
N GLY A 237 -0.24 -1.82 -1.50
CA GLY A 237 0.58 -2.37 -2.59
C GLY A 237 0.39 -1.59 -3.90
N LYS A 238 1.25 -1.84 -4.90
CA LYS A 238 1.23 -1.17 -6.23
C LYS A 238 -0.15 -1.07 -6.90
N ASN A 239 -0.94 -2.14 -6.84
CA ASN A 239 -2.30 -2.20 -7.41
C ASN A 239 -3.41 -1.94 -6.37
N GLY A 240 -3.04 -1.66 -5.11
CA GLY A 240 -3.97 -1.54 -4.00
C GLY A 240 -4.87 -0.32 -4.15
N CYS A 241 -6.13 -0.45 -3.75
CA CYS A 241 -7.11 0.62 -3.53
C CYS A 241 -7.27 1.76 -4.57
N PHE A 242 -6.78 1.66 -5.80
CA PHE A 242 -7.00 2.66 -6.85
C PHE A 242 -8.34 2.53 -7.60
N ASN A 243 -9.29 1.74 -7.09
CA ASN A 243 -10.62 1.65 -7.70
C ASN A 243 -11.44 2.93 -7.44
N ALA A 244 -12.43 3.22 -8.31
CA ALA A 244 -13.20 4.46 -8.25
C ALA A 244 -13.90 4.67 -6.88
N ASN A 245 -14.38 3.60 -6.26
CA ASN A 245 -15.04 3.66 -4.95
C ASN A 245 -14.10 4.16 -3.85
N ASN A 246 -12.86 3.69 -3.85
CA ASN A 246 -11.86 4.09 -2.87
C ASN A 246 -11.36 5.50 -3.15
N GLN A 247 -11.22 5.91 -4.41
CA GLN A 247 -10.84 7.29 -4.74
C GLN A 247 -11.88 8.33 -4.31
N SER A 248 -13.17 7.97 -4.28
CA SER A 248 -14.25 8.89 -3.89
C SER A 248 -14.04 9.54 -2.51
N VAL A 249 -13.36 8.85 -1.58
CA VAL A 249 -13.09 9.38 -0.23
C VAL A 249 -12.09 10.55 -0.23
N LEU A 250 -11.37 10.74 -1.34
CA LEU A 250 -10.40 11.80 -1.56
C LEU A 250 -10.96 12.96 -2.40
N THR A 251 -12.23 12.91 -2.80
CA THR A 251 -12.88 13.97 -3.59
C THR A 251 -12.76 15.32 -2.88
N GLY A 252 -12.31 16.35 -3.61
CA GLY A 252 -12.10 17.70 -3.06
C GLY A 252 -10.86 17.85 -2.17
N ARG A 253 -9.98 16.86 -2.12
CA ARG A 253 -8.71 16.90 -1.36
C ARG A 253 -7.54 17.20 -2.29
N SER A 254 -6.51 17.83 -1.74
CA SER A 254 -5.19 17.90 -2.38
C SER A 254 -4.38 16.65 -1.98
N VAL A 255 -3.94 15.90 -2.98
CA VAL A 255 -3.29 14.59 -2.85
C VAL A 255 -1.95 14.60 -3.56
N VAL A 256 -0.90 14.21 -2.84
CA VAL A 256 0.43 14.00 -3.42
C VAL A 256 0.72 12.50 -3.45
N LEU A 257 1.05 12.01 -4.63
CA LEU A 257 1.38 10.63 -4.89
C LEU A 257 2.89 10.40 -4.71
N PHE A 258 3.27 9.46 -3.86
CA PHE A 258 4.66 9.05 -3.62
C PHE A 258 4.83 7.58 -4.04
N PRO A 259 5.01 7.31 -5.35
CA PRO A 259 5.18 5.94 -5.85
C PRO A 259 6.53 5.35 -5.41
N ASP A 260 6.59 4.03 -5.28
CA ASP A 260 7.86 3.31 -5.16
C ASP A 260 8.62 3.40 -6.49
N LEU A 261 9.95 3.24 -6.46
CA LEU A 261 10.75 3.22 -7.68
C LEU A 261 10.27 2.14 -8.66
N GLY A 262 10.02 2.53 -9.91
CA GLY A 262 9.46 1.67 -10.95
C GLY A 262 7.93 1.53 -10.93
N ALA A 263 7.22 2.28 -10.09
CA ALA A 263 5.76 2.39 -10.13
C ALA A 263 5.26 3.76 -10.66
N THR A 264 6.17 4.72 -10.85
CA THR A 264 5.91 6.09 -11.30
C THR A 264 4.97 6.17 -12.50
N ASP A 265 5.26 5.47 -13.59
CA ASP A 265 4.43 5.48 -14.82
C ASP A 265 3.00 4.96 -14.57
N TYR A 266 2.87 3.91 -13.75
CA TYR A 266 1.57 3.35 -13.41
C TYR A 266 0.73 4.35 -12.62
N TRP A 267 1.32 5.00 -11.62
CA TRP A 267 0.63 5.99 -10.80
C TRP A 267 0.31 7.25 -11.59
N GLN A 268 1.21 7.69 -12.47
CA GLN A 268 0.98 8.78 -13.42
C GLN A 268 -0.26 8.49 -14.29
N SER A 269 -0.46 7.25 -14.75
CA SER A 269 -1.64 6.87 -15.53
C SER A 269 -2.97 7.02 -14.77
N LYS A 270 -2.95 7.02 -13.42
CA LYS A 270 -4.14 7.17 -12.58
C LYS A 270 -4.54 8.62 -12.32
N ILE A 271 -3.62 9.57 -12.54
CA ILE A 271 -3.83 10.99 -12.27
C ILE A 271 -5.02 11.55 -13.04
N GLY A 272 -5.17 11.18 -14.33
CA GLY A 272 -6.29 11.64 -15.15
C GLY A 272 -7.65 11.26 -14.55
N LEU A 273 -7.79 10.00 -14.09
CA LEU A 273 -9.00 9.52 -13.42
C LEU A 273 -9.24 10.24 -12.10
N MET A 274 -8.21 10.42 -11.28
CA MET A 274 -8.32 11.13 -10.00
C MET A 274 -8.76 12.59 -10.20
N LYS A 275 -8.19 13.29 -11.18
CA LYS A 275 -8.61 14.65 -11.54
C LYS A 275 -10.05 14.70 -12.02
N SER A 276 -10.50 13.74 -12.83
CA SER A 276 -11.91 13.66 -13.26
C SER A 276 -12.88 13.43 -12.10
N ASN A 277 -12.41 12.82 -11.00
CA ASN A 277 -13.17 12.63 -9.77
C ASN A 277 -13.10 13.84 -8.81
N GLY A 278 -12.58 15.00 -9.26
CA GLY A 278 -12.50 16.22 -8.46
C GLY A 278 -11.40 16.18 -7.39
N ILE A 279 -10.34 15.39 -7.59
CA ILE A 279 -9.18 15.32 -6.70
C ILE A 279 -8.07 16.20 -7.29
N ASP A 280 -7.54 17.14 -6.51
CA ASP A 280 -6.33 17.87 -6.89
C ASP A 280 -5.13 16.97 -6.62
N VAL A 281 -4.55 16.39 -7.67
CA VAL A 281 -3.51 15.37 -7.53
C VAL A 281 -2.20 15.77 -8.23
N GLN A 282 -1.10 15.57 -7.51
CA GLN A 282 0.27 15.79 -7.97
C GLN A 282 1.11 14.52 -7.79
N LEU A 283 2.10 14.32 -8.67
CA LEU A 283 3.07 13.23 -8.55
C LEU A 283 4.38 13.75 -7.99
N PHE A 284 4.94 13.04 -7.02
CA PHE A 284 6.30 13.28 -6.54
C PHE A 284 7.27 12.32 -7.25
N ASP A 285 7.85 12.77 -8.35
CA ASP A 285 8.75 12.00 -9.22
C ASP A 285 10.25 12.16 -8.87
N TYR A 286 10.57 12.99 -7.88
CA TYR A 286 11.94 13.28 -7.47
C TYR A 286 12.75 12.01 -7.14
N LEU A 287 12.12 11.00 -6.52
CA LEU A 287 12.77 9.74 -6.21
C LEU A 287 13.22 9.01 -7.49
N GLU A 288 12.33 8.90 -8.46
CA GLU A 288 12.61 8.22 -9.74
C GLU A 288 13.71 8.95 -10.54
N ALA A 289 13.68 10.28 -10.53
CA ALA A 289 14.63 11.12 -11.23
C ALA A 289 16.06 11.04 -10.65
N ASN A 290 16.19 10.86 -9.32
CA ASN A 290 17.47 10.94 -8.63
C ASN A 290 18.01 9.60 -8.11
N ALA A 291 17.25 8.50 -8.25
CA ALA A 291 17.68 7.20 -7.80
C ALA A 291 18.91 6.67 -8.57
N THR A 292 19.84 6.07 -7.83
CA THR A 292 20.93 5.28 -8.41
C THR A 292 20.41 3.95 -8.99
N GLU A 293 21.21 3.29 -9.83
CA GLU A 293 20.82 1.99 -10.40
C GLU A 293 20.61 0.91 -9.32
N ASN A 294 21.39 0.96 -8.23
CA ASN A 294 21.23 0.05 -7.09
C ASN A 294 19.93 0.31 -6.33
N GLU A 295 19.59 1.58 -6.06
CA GLU A 295 18.33 1.93 -5.39
C GLU A 295 17.11 1.52 -6.23
N ARG A 296 17.20 1.63 -7.57
CA ARG A 296 16.16 1.11 -8.47
C ARG A 296 16.03 -0.41 -8.42
N LYS A 297 17.16 -1.14 -8.39
CA LYS A 297 17.16 -2.61 -8.27
C LYS A 297 16.59 -3.09 -6.93
N GLU A 298 16.86 -2.36 -5.85
CA GLU A 298 16.32 -2.65 -4.53
C GLU A 298 14.86 -2.18 -4.36
N GLY A 299 14.38 -1.28 -5.23
CA GLY A 299 13.01 -0.79 -5.27
C GLY A 299 12.70 0.14 -4.09
N TYR A 300 13.55 1.15 -3.88
CA TYR A 300 13.40 2.06 -2.74
C TYR A 300 12.08 2.83 -2.77
N ASP A 301 11.58 3.11 -1.56
CA ASP A 301 10.46 4.00 -1.33
C ASP A 301 10.91 5.29 -0.60
N ILE A 302 9.98 6.23 -0.38
CA ILE A 302 10.29 7.47 0.34
C ILE A 302 10.80 7.21 1.77
N ALA A 303 10.35 6.14 2.43
CA ALA A 303 10.78 5.82 3.78
C ALA A 303 12.26 5.39 3.82
N ASP A 304 12.76 4.70 2.80
CA ASP A 304 14.18 4.35 2.72
C ASP A 304 15.08 5.60 2.68
N TYR A 305 14.64 6.68 2.01
CA TYR A 305 15.35 7.96 2.03
C TYR A 305 15.21 8.69 3.36
N LEU A 306 14.01 8.69 3.95
CA LEU A 306 13.77 9.35 5.23
C LEU A 306 14.54 8.69 6.39
N LEU A 307 14.67 7.36 6.38
CA LEU A 307 15.43 6.61 7.39
C LEU A 307 16.95 6.88 7.32
N LYS A 308 17.47 7.44 6.22
CA LYS A 308 18.87 7.91 6.17
C LYS A 308 19.08 9.14 7.07
N VAL A 309 18.03 9.91 7.34
CA VAL A 309 18.06 11.05 8.26
C VAL A 309 17.84 10.51 9.67
N ARG A 310 18.89 10.41 10.49
CA ARG A 310 18.75 9.92 11.87
C ARG A 310 18.21 11.02 12.80
N PRO A 311 17.07 10.80 13.48
CA PRO A 311 16.57 11.72 14.51
C PRO A 311 17.54 11.78 15.69
N ASP A 312 17.59 12.93 16.38
CA ASP A 312 18.47 13.10 17.54
C ASP A 312 18.10 12.12 18.68
N GLU A 313 16.81 11.76 18.85
CA GLU A 313 16.39 10.74 19.84
C GLU A 313 17.00 9.36 19.56
N ALA A 314 17.04 8.96 18.28
CA ALA A 314 17.59 7.68 17.87
C ALA A 314 19.09 7.59 18.17
N ILE A 315 19.80 8.70 17.94
CA ILE A 315 21.21 8.85 18.26
C ILE A 315 21.41 8.72 19.77
N LEU A 316 20.60 9.43 20.56
CA LEU A 316 20.67 9.36 22.02
C LEU A 316 20.43 7.94 22.54
N GLN A 317 19.41 7.24 22.05
CA GLN A 317 19.13 5.84 22.45
C GLN A 317 20.30 4.91 22.08
N GLN A 318 20.92 5.10 20.91
CA GLN A 318 22.11 4.32 20.53
C GLN A 318 23.29 4.60 21.46
N MET A 319 23.48 5.85 21.88
CA MET A 319 24.51 6.22 22.87
C MET A 319 24.22 5.57 24.23
N ILE A 320 22.98 5.62 24.71
CA ILE A 320 22.55 4.97 25.95
C ILE A 320 22.78 3.45 25.89
N LYS A 321 22.46 2.81 24.76
CA LYS A 321 22.71 1.37 24.58
C LYS A 321 24.20 1.03 24.68
N ARG A 322 25.09 1.93 24.26
CA ARG A 322 26.55 1.76 24.39
C ARG A 322 27.06 2.08 25.80
N ASN A 323 26.47 3.08 26.46
CA ASN A 323 26.83 3.48 27.81
C ASN A 323 25.57 3.76 28.64
N PRO A 324 25.06 2.77 29.39
CA PRO A 324 23.84 2.92 30.20
C PRO A 324 23.91 4.05 31.23
N ASN A 325 25.10 4.46 31.68
CA ASN A 325 25.27 5.58 32.62
C ASN A 325 24.74 6.92 32.06
N LEU A 326 24.65 7.05 30.73
CA LEU A 326 24.04 8.22 30.09
C LEU A 326 22.56 8.37 30.47
N LYS A 327 21.83 7.26 30.61
CA LYS A 327 20.43 7.28 31.07
C LYS A 327 20.35 7.79 32.51
N THR A 328 21.22 7.28 33.38
CA THR A 328 21.30 7.72 34.79
C THR A 328 21.60 9.21 34.89
N LEU A 329 22.52 9.73 34.07
CA LEU A 329 22.84 11.16 34.04
C LEU A 329 21.64 12.01 33.59
N ILE A 330 20.94 11.58 32.54
CA ILE A 330 19.76 12.28 32.02
C ILE A 330 18.67 12.36 33.10
N GLU A 331 18.38 11.25 33.76
CA GLU A 331 17.36 11.17 34.82
C GLU A 331 17.79 11.95 36.07
N THR A 332 19.05 11.89 36.46
CA THR A 332 19.58 12.58 37.67
C THR A 332 19.56 14.09 37.52
N PHE A 333 19.86 14.60 36.33
CA PHE A 333 20.00 16.04 36.08
C PHE A 333 18.83 16.66 35.28
N ASP A 334 17.74 15.91 35.06
CA ASP A 334 16.59 16.31 34.23
C ASP A 334 17.00 16.89 32.86
N LEU A 335 17.95 16.23 32.20
CA LEU A 335 18.50 16.70 30.93
C LEU A 335 17.47 16.50 29.80
N LYS A 336 17.27 17.54 28.99
CA LYS A 336 16.35 17.50 27.84
C LYS A 336 17.15 17.48 26.53
N LEU A 337 16.71 16.65 25.60
CA LEU A 337 17.27 16.63 24.25
C LEU A 337 16.85 17.92 23.52
N ILE A 338 17.82 18.71 23.09
CA ILE A 338 17.60 19.93 22.30
C ILE A 338 17.96 19.59 20.85
N CYS A 339 17.03 19.77 19.93
CA CYS A 339 17.26 19.48 18.51
C CYS A 339 18.26 20.50 17.94
N VAL A 340 19.40 20.03 17.45
CA VAL A 340 20.38 20.90 16.80
C VAL A 340 20.00 20.96 15.32
N GLN A 341 19.56 22.13 14.85
CA GLN A 341 19.38 22.35 13.41
C GLN A 341 20.72 22.14 12.70
N ARG A 342 20.94 20.94 12.16
CA ARG A 342 22.11 20.65 11.33
C ARG A 342 21.95 21.44 10.05
N GLY A 343 22.87 22.36 9.82
CA GLY A 343 22.78 23.46 8.85
C GLY A 343 22.13 23.08 7.53
N ILE A 344 20.91 23.58 7.31
CA ILE A 344 20.42 23.87 5.97
C ILE A 344 21.29 25.02 5.46
N PRO A 345 21.99 24.90 4.32
CA PRO A 345 22.60 26.06 3.70
C PRO A 345 21.47 27.03 3.40
N GLN A 346 21.44 28.19 4.06
CA GLN A 346 20.51 29.24 3.65
C GLN A 346 20.72 29.48 2.15
N PRO A 347 19.67 29.48 1.32
CA PRO A 347 19.83 29.88 -0.07
C PRO A 347 20.42 31.29 -0.05
N LYS A 348 21.59 31.46 -0.69
CA LYS A 348 22.19 32.79 -0.88
C LYS A 348 21.19 33.62 -1.68
N VAL A 349 20.38 34.40 -0.98
CA VAL A 349 19.56 35.45 -1.60
C VAL A 349 20.55 36.41 -2.23
N SER A 350 20.68 36.33 -3.55
CA SER A 350 21.46 37.29 -4.31
C SER A 350 20.75 38.65 -4.15
N PRO A 351 21.44 39.72 -3.75
CA PRO A 351 20.81 41.03 -3.63
C PRO A 351 20.25 41.46 -5.00
N PRO A 352 19.11 42.17 -5.02
CA PRO A 352 18.48 42.56 -6.27
C PRO A 352 19.43 43.44 -7.07
N LYS A 353 19.65 43.08 -8.34
CA LYS A 353 20.37 43.90 -9.31
C LYS A 353 19.71 45.27 -9.34
N LYS A 354 20.39 46.30 -8.82
CA LYS A 354 20.05 47.70 -9.06
C LYS A 354 20.08 47.92 -10.58
N ARG A 355 18.91 47.98 -11.22
CA ARG A 355 18.78 48.59 -12.54
C ARG A 355 19.02 50.08 -12.33
N GLY A 356 20.23 50.52 -12.63
CA GLY A 356 20.53 51.95 -12.75
C GLY A 356 19.72 52.52 -13.91
N PHE A 357 18.74 53.34 -13.58
CA PHE A 357 18.27 54.38 -14.48
C PHE A 357 19.45 55.32 -14.77
N ARG A 358 19.78 55.48 -16.06
CA ARG A 358 20.51 56.64 -16.56
C ARG A 358 19.60 57.35 -17.54
N LEU A 359 19.52 58.66 -17.32
CA LEU A 359 18.79 59.76 -17.96
C LEU A 359 18.13 59.46 -19.31
#